data_AF-A0A6M2B709-F1
#
_entry.id   AF-A0A6M2B709-F1
#
_cell.length_a   1.000
_cell.length_b   1.000
_cell.length_c   1.000
_cell.angle_alpha   90.00
_cell.angle_beta   90.00
_cell.angle_gamma   90.00
#
_symmetry.space_group_name_H-M   'P 1'
#
loop_
_entity.id
_entity.type
_entity.pdbx_description
1 polymer ?
#
loop_
_entity_poly.entity_id
_entity_poly.type
_entity_poly.pdbx_seq_one_letter_code
_entity_poly.pdbx_strand_id
1 'polypeptide(L)'
;MKTTYKLMVGGLLLALAGNSYAIDGRINFSGAIIKTACVINGGNDVDVPLGTYSAAQFREIGDTSPNIPFTLPLANCPVAQKEGDPLPHFRIWLEAEAVDATHPNLVKLGNSFGDTMADGVGIQIMDANTKAVMLLNTLPTITYDIKTATMDVNLLANYQSFKSPDDIIPGPADASVNVTLDYR
;
A
#
# COMPACT_ATOMS: atom_id res chain seq x y z
N MET A 1 -30.57 27.98 -90.48
CA MET A 1 -31.59 28.51 -89.54
C MET A 1 -31.17 28.15 -88.14
N LYS A 2 -31.04 29.17 -87.28
CA LYS A 2 -30.70 29.07 -85.86
C LYS A 2 -31.99 28.84 -85.08
N THR A 3 -31.99 27.93 -84.11
CA THR A 3 -33.06 27.85 -83.11
C THR A 3 -32.44 27.79 -81.72
N THR A 4 -32.56 28.91 -81.03
CA THR A 4 -32.33 29.13 -79.60
C THR A 4 -33.57 28.78 -78.79
N TYR A 5 -33.40 28.29 -77.54
CA TYR A 5 -34.06 28.70 -76.27
C TYR A 5 -33.82 27.58 -75.21
N LYS A 6 -32.85 27.73 -74.30
CA LYS A 6 -32.90 28.41 -72.97
C LYS A 6 -33.81 27.74 -71.92
N LEU A 7 -33.12 27.03 -71.04
CA LEU A 7 -33.42 26.56 -69.68
C LEU A 7 -34.45 27.35 -68.86
N MET A 8 -35.27 26.62 -68.09
CA MET A 8 -35.68 27.03 -66.74
C MET A 8 -35.30 25.91 -65.76
N VAL A 9 -34.46 26.27 -64.78
CA VAL A 9 -33.72 25.39 -63.87
C VAL A 9 -34.59 25.03 -62.67
N GLY A 10 -34.90 23.75 -62.49
CA GLY A 10 -35.32 23.19 -61.21
C GLY A 10 -34.08 22.88 -60.36
N GLY A 11 -33.79 23.73 -59.38
CA GLY A 11 -32.66 23.55 -58.46
C GLY A 11 -33.08 22.75 -57.24
N LEU A 12 -32.77 21.45 -57.25
CA LEU A 12 -32.85 20.51 -56.14
C LEU A 12 -32.02 21.03 -54.94
N LEU A 13 -32.65 21.25 -53.77
CA LEU A 13 -31.93 21.49 -52.51
C LEU A 13 -31.17 20.22 -52.12
N LEU A 14 -29.86 20.20 -52.38
CA LEU A 14 -28.94 19.22 -51.80
C LEU A 14 -28.71 19.57 -50.33
N ALA A 15 -29.54 19.00 -49.45
CA ALA A 15 -29.22 18.91 -48.03
C ALA A 15 -27.99 18.00 -47.88
N LEU A 16 -26.80 18.59 -47.80
CA LEU A 16 -25.62 17.92 -47.29
C LEU A 16 -25.86 17.64 -45.81
N ALA A 17 -26.43 16.47 -45.51
CA ALA A 17 -26.39 15.92 -44.17
C ALA A 17 -24.92 15.65 -43.84
N GLY A 18 -24.26 16.65 -43.25
CA GLY A 18 -22.97 16.45 -42.61
C GLY A 18 -23.18 15.40 -41.52
N ASN A 19 -22.55 14.25 -41.68
CA ASN A 19 -22.48 13.26 -40.61
C ASN A 19 -21.73 13.91 -39.45
N SER A 20 -22.45 14.43 -38.45
CA SER A 20 -21.83 14.83 -37.19
C SER A 20 -21.46 13.52 -36.49
N TYR A 21 -20.20 13.13 -36.58
CA TYR A 21 -19.66 12.10 -35.71
C TYR A 21 -19.58 12.68 -34.30
N ALA A 22 -20.67 12.58 -33.54
CA ALA A 22 -20.66 12.86 -32.11
C ALA A 22 -19.86 11.73 -31.45
N ILE A 23 -18.63 12.04 -31.02
CA ILE A 23 -17.91 11.19 -30.08
C ILE A 23 -18.43 11.59 -28.69
N ASP A 24 -19.28 10.76 -28.10
CA ASP A 24 -19.87 11.02 -26.77
C ASP A 24 -18.83 11.05 -25.64
N GLY A 25 -17.63 10.51 -25.90
CA GLY A 25 -16.50 10.57 -24.99
C GLY A 25 -15.33 9.70 -25.44
N ARG A 26 -14.18 9.87 -24.79
CA ARG A 26 -12.98 9.06 -24.99
C ARG A 26 -12.50 8.57 -23.62
N ILE A 27 -12.34 7.25 -23.49
CA ILE A 27 -11.65 6.64 -22.35
C ILE A 27 -10.17 6.58 -22.72
N ASN A 28 -9.32 7.19 -21.88
CA ASN A 28 -7.87 7.15 -22.04
C ASN A 28 -7.28 6.22 -20.98
N PHE A 29 -6.48 5.26 -21.40
CA PHE A 29 -5.77 4.34 -20.52
C PHE A 29 -4.31 4.76 -20.41
N SER A 30 -3.77 4.79 -19.19
CA SER A 30 -2.36 5.08 -18.93
C SER A 30 -1.83 4.04 -17.94
N GLY A 31 -0.65 3.51 -18.21
CA GLY A 31 0.04 2.55 -17.34
C GLY A 31 1.41 2.20 -17.90
N ALA A 32 2.22 1.53 -17.09
CA ALA A 32 3.54 1.06 -17.48
C ALA A 32 3.73 -0.40 -17.07
N ILE A 33 4.44 -1.17 -17.90
CA ILE A 33 4.84 -2.54 -17.58
C ILE A 33 6.33 -2.51 -17.22
N ILE A 34 6.64 -2.84 -15.97
CA ILE A 34 8.00 -2.90 -15.44
C ILE A 34 8.55 -4.33 -15.52
N LYS A 35 9.87 -4.45 -15.71
CA LYS A 35 10.57 -5.73 -15.86
C LYS A 35 11.15 -6.26 -14.55
N THR A 36 11.32 -5.39 -13.56
CA THR A 36 11.99 -5.67 -12.28
C THR A 36 11.18 -5.08 -11.14
N ALA A 37 11.19 -5.75 -9.99
CA ALA A 37 10.65 -5.25 -8.73
C ALA A 37 11.80 -4.89 -7.79
N CYS A 38 11.56 -3.96 -6.86
CA CYS A 38 12.43 -3.80 -5.70
C CYS A 38 12.58 -5.12 -4.96
N VAL A 39 13.76 -5.34 -4.40
CA VAL A 39 14.06 -6.42 -3.45
C VAL A 39 14.46 -5.81 -2.11
N ILE A 40 14.07 -6.46 -1.01
CA ILE A 40 14.56 -6.08 0.32
C ILE A 40 16.06 -6.43 0.37
N ASN A 41 16.88 -5.44 0.73
CA ASN A 41 18.34 -5.52 0.69
C ASN A 41 18.89 -5.88 2.09
N GLY A 42 19.88 -6.78 2.18
CA GLY A 42 20.54 -7.09 3.46
C GLY A 42 20.11 -8.39 4.16
N GLY A 43 19.27 -9.21 3.53
CA GLY A 43 18.74 -10.45 4.09
C GLY A 43 17.23 -10.50 3.88
N ASN A 44 16.63 -11.69 3.88
CA ASN A 44 15.17 -11.80 3.75
C ASN A 44 14.44 -11.27 4.99
N ASP A 45 15.16 -11.14 6.11
CA ASP A 45 14.61 -10.87 7.43
C ASP A 45 15.15 -9.54 7.97
N VAL A 46 14.25 -8.76 8.60
CA VAL A 46 14.58 -7.52 9.31
C VAL A 46 14.21 -7.70 10.77
N ASP A 47 15.22 -7.84 11.61
CA ASP A 47 15.03 -8.01 13.05
C ASP A 47 14.80 -6.66 13.74
N VAL A 48 13.66 -6.52 14.42
CA VAL A 48 13.27 -5.30 15.13
C VAL A 48 13.15 -5.59 16.63
N PRO A 49 14.18 -5.29 17.44
CA PRO A 49 14.11 -5.50 18.89
C PRO A 49 13.19 -4.45 19.53
N LEU A 50 11.95 -4.86 19.86
CA LEU A 50 10.99 -3.95 20.49
C LEU A 50 11.33 -3.62 21.94
N GLY A 51 12.07 -4.50 22.61
CA GLY A 51 12.47 -4.37 24.01
C GLY A 51 11.58 -5.17 24.95
N THR A 52 11.81 -5.00 26.26
CA THR A 52 11.09 -5.71 27.31
C THR A 52 10.37 -4.72 28.20
N TYR A 53 9.11 -5.05 28.52
CA TYR A 53 8.14 -4.12 29.06
C TYR A 53 7.36 -4.78 30.18
N SER A 54 7.17 -4.08 31.31
CA SER A 54 6.29 -4.56 32.37
C SER A 54 4.84 -4.50 31.91
N ALA A 55 4.08 -5.57 32.17
CA ALA A 55 2.63 -5.58 31.94
C ALA A 55 1.91 -4.42 32.66
N ALA A 56 2.44 -3.97 33.80
CA ALA A 56 1.87 -2.89 34.60
C ALA A 56 1.88 -1.50 33.91
N GLN A 57 2.60 -1.33 32.79
CA GLN A 57 2.54 -0.08 32.03
C GLN A 57 1.28 0.04 31.17
N PHE A 58 0.64 -1.09 30.85
CA PHE A 58 -0.59 -1.15 30.08
C PHE A 58 -1.75 -1.09 31.07
N ARG A 59 -2.24 0.13 31.32
CA ARG A 59 -3.23 0.51 32.32
C ARG A 59 -4.65 0.60 31.75
N GLU A 60 -4.79 0.63 30.43
CA GLU A 60 -6.06 0.52 29.72
C GLU A 60 -5.90 -0.16 28.35
N ILE A 61 -7.02 -0.54 27.74
CA ILE A 61 -7.03 -1.05 26.35
C ILE A 61 -6.57 0.08 25.42
N GLY A 62 -5.62 -0.22 24.55
CA GLY A 62 -5.05 0.72 23.58
C GLY A 62 -3.77 1.41 24.04
N ASP A 63 -3.31 1.19 25.27
CA ASP A 63 -2.01 1.66 25.75
C ASP A 63 -0.87 1.10 24.89
N THR A 64 0.13 1.94 24.64
CA THR A 64 1.26 1.59 23.76
C THR A 64 2.60 1.70 24.47
N SER A 65 3.51 0.79 24.13
CA SER A 65 4.93 0.96 24.42
C SER A 65 5.54 2.07 23.52
N PRO A 66 6.75 2.59 23.82
CA PRO A 66 7.44 3.51 22.93
C PRO A 66 7.59 2.99 21.50
N ASN A 67 7.48 3.90 20.52
CA ASN A 67 7.71 3.58 19.12
C ASN A 67 9.18 3.26 18.84
N ILE A 68 9.43 2.09 18.25
CA ILE A 68 10.74 1.69 17.76
C ILE A 68 10.78 1.90 16.25
N PRO A 69 11.65 2.79 15.74
CA PRO A 69 11.82 2.98 14.32
C PRO A 69 12.62 1.83 13.71
N PHE A 70 12.22 1.40 12.52
CA PHE A 70 12.97 0.46 11.70
C PHE A 70 12.80 0.79 10.23
N THR A 71 13.69 0.23 9.41
CA THR A 71 13.76 0.54 7.98
C THR A 71 13.75 -0.75 7.19
N LEU A 72 12.95 -0.76 6.12
CA LEU A 72 13.03 -1.76 5.06
C LEU A 72 13.88 -1.16 3.92
N PRO A 73 15.18 -1.50 3.84
CA PRO A 73 16.02 -1.03 2.74
C PRO A 73 15.67 -1.79 1.47
N LEU A 74 15.42 -1.07 0.39
CA LEU A 74 15.07 -1.63 -0.92
C LEU A 74 16.17 -1.34 -1.94
N ALA A 75 16.45 -2.33 -2.79
CA ALA A 75 17.39 -2.25 -3.89
C ALA A 75 16.77 -2.77 -5.20
N ASN A 76 17.45 -2.51 -6.31
CA ASN A 76 17.05 -2.93 -7.67
C ASN A 76 15.63 -2.45 -8.06
N CYS A 77 15.22 -1.30 -7.52
CA CYS A 77 13.91 -0.74 -7.78
C CYS A 77 13.76 -0.22 -9.22
N PRO A 78 12.60 -0.43 -9.87
CA PRO A 78 12.35 0.07 -11.21
C PRO A 78 12.15 1.60 -11.18
N VAL A 79 13.07 2.34 -11.78
CA VAL A 79 12.97 3.80 -11.91
C VAL A 79 12.33 4.22 -13.22
N ALA A 80 11.75 5.43 -13.25
CA ALA A 80 11.31 6.09 -14.47
C ALA A 80 12.47 6.18 -15.47
N GLN A 81 12.19 5.91 -16.75
CA GLN A 81 13.23 5.81 -17.79
C GLN A 81 13.55 7.17 -18.41
N LYS A 82 12.57 8.08 -18.44
CA LYS A 82 12.72 9.43 -18.96
C LYS A 82 12.17 10.45 -17.97
N GLU A 83 12.74 11.65 -18.04
CA GLU A 83 12.20 12.81 -17.34
C GLU A 83 10.77 13.09 -17.83
N GLY A 84 9.82 13.16 -16.90
CA GLY A 84 8.40 13.35 -17.18
C GLY A 84 7.57 12.07 -17.29
N ASP A 85 8.19 10.88 -17.29
CA ASP A 85 7.43 9.62 -17.13
C ASP A 85 6.81 9.55 -15.72
N PRO A 86 5.61 8.96 -15.55
CA PRO A 86 5.05 8.71 -14.23
C PRO A 86 6.01 7.88 -13.37
N LEU A 87 6.17 8.27 -12.10
CA LEU A 87 6.98 7.49 -11.17
C LEU A 87 6.30 6.14 -10.90
N PRO A 88 7.02 5.02 -11.05
CA PRO A 88 6.58 3.75 -10.50
C PRO A 88 6.39 3.89 -8.99
N HIS A 89 5.41 3.18 -8.44
CA HIS A 89 5.14 3.16 -7.02
C HIS A 89 4.71 1.76 -6.60
N PHE A 90 4.73 1.52 -5.30
CA PHE A 90 4.19 0.31 -4.70
C PHE A 90 3.49 0.63 -3.39
N ARG A 91 2.78 -0.36 -2.87
CA ARG A 91 2.16 -0.38 -1.55
C ARG A 91 2.71 -1.56 -0.76
N ILE A 92 2.72 -1.44 0.56
CA ILE A 92 3.18 -2.52 1.43
C ILE A 92 1.97 -3.30 1.93
N TRP A 93 1.94 -4.58 1.62
CA TRP A 93 0.98 -5.54 2.16
C TRP A 93 1.65 -6.35 3.27
N LEU A 94 1.09 -6.30 4.48
CA LEU A 94 1.59 -7.01 5.66
C LEU A 94 0.70 -8.23 5.92
N GLU A 95 1.30 -9.41 5.98
CA GLU A 95 0.61 -10.68 6.22
C GLU A 95 1.05 -11.30 7.53
N ALA A 96 0.10 -11.38 8.46
CA ALA A 96 0.25 -12.05 9.74
C ALA A 96 -1.12 -12.40 10.32
N GLU A 97 -1.15 -13.29 11.31
CA GLU A 97 -2.34 -13.51 12.12
C GLU A 97 -2.58 -12.27 12.99
N ALA A 98 -3.79 -11.72 12.96
CA ALA A 98 -4.18 -10.66 13.90
C ALA A 98 -4.51 -11.26 15.27
N VAL A 99 -4.37 -10.49 16.36
CA VAL A 99 -4.73 -10.95 17.71
C VAL A 99 -6.19 -11.42 17.79
N ASP A 100 -7.09 -10.71 17.10
CA ASP A 100 -8.49 -11.09 16.89
C ASP A 100 -9.11 -10.28 15.72
N ALA A 101 -10.39 -10.53 15.42
CA ALA A 101 -11.11 -9.86 14.33
C ALA A 101 -11.48 -8.39 14.61
N THR A 102 -11.47 -7.95 15.88
CA THR A 102 -11.76 -6.58 16.29
C THR A 102 -10.51 -5.69 16.31
N HIS A 103 -9.32 -6.28 16.30
CA HIS A 103 -8.02 -5.60 16.26
C HIS A 103 -7.19 -6.02 15.02
N PRO A 104 -7.67 -5.72 13.79
CA PRO A 104 -7.01 -6.16 12.55
C PRO A 104 -5.65 -5.49 12.28
N ASN A 105 -5.24 -4.53 13.11
CA ASN A 105 -3.96 -3.83 13.05
C ASN A 105 -2.90 -4.41 14.00
N LEU A 106 -3.26 -5.39 14.83
CA LEU A 106 -2.38 -5.94 15.86
C LEU A 106 -1.93 -7.34 15.50
N VAL A 107 -0.63 -7.50 15.28
CA VAL A 107 0.00 -8.78 15.01
C VAL A 107 -0.04 -9.62 16.27
N LYS A 108 -0.52 -10.85 16.14
CA LYS A 108 -0.53 -11.85 17.20
C LYS A 108 0.89 -12.30 17.53
N LEU A 109 1.18 -12.38 18.83
CA LEU A 109 2.45 -12.87 19.32
C LEU A 109 2.59 -14.38 19.05
N GLY A 110 3.76 -14.81 18.63
CA GLY A 110 4.04 -16.19 18.27
C GLY A 110 5.50 -16.39 17.87
N ASN A 111 6.05 -17.56 18.21
CA ASN A 111 7.35 -17.99 17.74
C ASN A 111 7.31 -19.46 17.27
N SER A 112 8.33 -19.88 16.53
CA SER A 112 8.43 -21.25 16.01
C SER A 112 8.85 -22.29 17.08
N PHE A 113 9.14 -21.85 18.31
CA PHE A 113 9.62 -22.72 19.39
C PHE A 113 8.47 -23.27 20.26
N GLY A 114 7.24 -22.77 20.08
CA GLY A 114 6.07 -23.24 20.80
C GLY A 114 6.01 -22.74 22.25
N ASP A 115 6.70 -21.63 22.55
CA ASP A 115 6.64 -21.02 23.87
C ASP A 115 5.23 -20.51 24.20
N THR A 116 4.89 -20.46 25.49
CA THR A 116 3.68 -19.77 25.94
C THR A 116 3.94 -18.26 25.89
N MET A 117 3.45 -17.62 24.83
CA MET A 117 3.61 -16.19 24.60
C MET A 117 2.84 -15.34 25.62
N ALA A 118 3.21 -14.06 25.73
CA ALA A 118 2.38 -13.06 26.37
C ALA A 118 1.01 -12.96 25.70
N ASP A 119 0.01 -12.57 26.47
CA ASP A 119 -1.36 -12.37 26.01
C ASP A 119 -1.91 -11.04 26.52
N GLY A 120 -2.80 -10.42 25.74
CA GLY A 120 -3.39 -9.10 26.02
C GLY A 120 -2.65 -7.92 25.38
N VAL A 121 -1.54 -8.17 24.68
CA VAL A 121 -0.85 -7.19 23.81
C VAL A 121 -0.56 -7.79 22.44
N GLY A 122 -0.55 -6.95 21.41
CA GLY A 122 -0.10 -7.30 20.06
C GLY A 122 0.89 -6.28 19.53
N ILE A 123 1.52 -6.55 18.39
CA ILE A 123 2.45 -5.61 17.76
C ILE A 123 1.70 -4.79 16.71
N GLN A 124 1.73 -3.47 16.88
CA GLN A 124 1.25 -2.51 15.89
C GLN A 124 2.39 -2.07 14.99
N ILE A 125 2.14 -1.96 13.68
CA ILE A 125 3.07 -1.40 12.70
C ILE A 125 2.46 -0.13 12.10
N MET A 126 3.27 0.92 11.93
CA MET A 126 2.85 2.20 11.39
C MET A 126 3.84 2.70 10.33
N ASP A 127 3.36 3.47 9.37
CA ASP A 127 4.24 4.26 8.50
C ASP A 127 4.90 5.39 9.30
N ALA A 128 6.22 5.55 9.17
CA ALA A 128 6.95 6.50 10.01
C ALA A 128 6.69 7.97 9.62
N ASN A 129 6.32 8.23 8.38
CA ASN A 129 6.13 9.60 7.88
C ASN A 129 4.73 10.14 8.21
N THR A 130 3.71 9.38 7.83
CA THR A 130 2.29 9.72 8.00
C THR A 130 1.77 9.38 9.39
N LYS A 131 2.46 8.50 10.12
CA LYS A 131 1.98 7.88 11.36
C LYS A 131 0.68 7.09 11.18
N ALA A 132 0.35 6.70 9.95
CA ALA A 132 -0.81 5.87 9.69
C ALA A 132 -0.55 4.43 10.17
N VAL A 133 -1.55 3.86 10.84
CA VAL A 133 -1.54 2.46 11.29
C VAL A 133 -1.73 1.56 10.07
N MET A 134 -0.90 0.51 9.96
CA MET A 134 -0.96 -0.47 8.90
C MET A 134 -1.91 -1.60 9.29
N LEU A 135 -2.94 -1.84 8.48
CA LEU A 135 -3.83 -2.99 8.68
C LEU A 135 -3.17 -4.27 8.16
N LEU A 136 -3.41 -5.38 8.84
CA LEU A 136 -2.95 -6.69 8.41
C LEU A 136 -3.88 -7.27 7.34
N ASN A 137 -3.30 -8.02 6.42
CA ASN A 137 -4.00 -8.72 5.34
C ASN A 137 -4.94 -7.80 4.55
N THR A 138 -4.58 -6.52 4.44
CA THR A 138 -5.33 -5.46 3.77
C THR A 138 -4.37 -4.50 3.10
N LEU A 139 -4.66 -4.08 1.87
CA LEU A 139 -3.77 -3.21 1.12
C LEU A 139 -4.00 -1.77 1.58
N PRO A 140 -2.98 -1.09 2.09
CA PRO A 140 -3.14 0.28 2.54
C PRO A 140 -3.35 1.21 1.35
N THR A 141 -3.81 2.43 1.64
CA THR A 141 -3.87 3.53 0.66
C THR A 141 -2.53 4.24 0.49
N ILE A 142 -1.57 3.97 1.38
CA ILE A 142 -0.24 4.57 1.38
C ILE A 142 0.57 4.00 0.20
N THR A 143 1.06 4.91 -0.64
CA THR A 143 1.92 4.59 -1.79
C THR A 143 3.33 5.12 -1.56
N TYR A 144 4.31 4.34 -2.00
CA TYR A 144 5.73 4.70 -1.94
C TYR A 144 6.25 4.91 -3.36
N ASP A 145 6.59 6.16 -3.70
CA ASP A 145 7.12 6.51 -5.02
C ASP A 145 8.59 6.08 -5.16
N ILE A 146 8.87 5.37 -6.24
CA ILE A 146 10.21 4.88 -6.57
C ILE A 146 10.97 5.96 -7.33
N LYS A 147 11.73 6.75 -6.57
CA LYS A 147 12.52 7.87 -7.14
C LYS A 147 13.91 7.45 -7.60
N THR A 148 14.50 6.44 -6.97
CA THR A 148 15.83 5.94 -7.31
C THR A 148 15.88 4.41 -7.22
N ALA A 149 16.95 3.81 -7.74
CA ALA A 149 17.11 2.34 -7.76
C ALA A 149 17.29 1.73 -6.36
N THR A 150 17.55 2.55 -5.36
CA THR A 150 17.61 2.20 -3.94
C THR A 150 16.73 3.15 -3.14
N MET A 151 15.96 2.64 -2.18
CA MET A 151 15.17 3.51 -1.31
C MET A 151 14.87 2.82 0.01
N ASP A 152 14.60 3.62 1.02
CA ASP A 152 14.25 3.15 2.35
C ASP A 152 12.77 3.39 2.62
N VAL A 153 12.08 2.36 3.10
CA VAL A 153 10.76 2.52 3.70
C VAL A 153 10.90 2.51 5.21
N ASN A 154 10.62 3.65 5.84
CA ASN A 154 10.73 3.82 7.28
C ASN A 154 9.39 3.52 7.94
N LEU A 155 9.41 2.62 8.91
CA LEU A 155 8.25 2.18 9.66
C LEU A 155 8.50 2.35 11.17
N LEU A 156 7.44 2.26 11.94
CA LEU A 156 7.46 2.22 13.41
C LEU A 156 6.76 0.97 13.87
N ALA A 157 7.24 0.38 14.95
CA ALA A 157 6.56 -0.69 15.65
C ALA A 157 6.47 -0.40 17.15
N ASN A 158 5.38 -0.84 17.77
CA ASN A 158 5.17 -0.81 19.22
C ASN A 158 4.25 -1.96 19.65
N TYR A 159 4.31 -2.34 20.92
CA TYR A 159 3.25 -3.12 21.54
C TYR A 159 2.04 -2.23 21.83
N GLN A 160 0.85 -2.75 21.59
CA GLN A 160 -0.43 -2.15 21.99
C GLN A 160 -1.27 -3.17 22.77
N SER A 161 -1.85 -2.76 23.90
CA SER A 161 -2.80 -3.60 24.65
C SER A 161 -4.17 -3.70 23.98
N PHE A 162 -4.74 -4.90 23.98
CA PHE A 162 -6.11 -5.15 23.50
C PHE A 162 -7.01 -5.80 24.56
N LYS A 163 -6.47 -6.10 25.74
CA LYS A 163 -7.20 -6.57 26.92
C LYS A 163 -7.07 -5.60 28.09
N SER A 164 -7.98 -5.72 29.05
CA SER A 164 -7.91 -4.99 30.32
C SER A 164 -6.63 -5.37 31.08
N PRO A 165 -6.08 -4.47 31.93
CA PRO A 165 -4.82 -4.70 32.64
C PRO A 165 -4.78 -5.99 33.45
N ASP A 166 -5.89 -6.35 34.10
CA ASP A 166 -6.01 -7.55 34.94
C ASP A 166 -5.98 -8.86 34.11
N ASP A 167 -6.21 -8.78 32.80
CA ASP A 167 -6.24 -9.91 31.87
C ASP A 167 -4.94 -10.03 31.05
N ILE A 168 -3.96 -9.15 31.24
CA ILE A 168 -2.66 -9.22 30.55
C ILE A 168 -1.78 -10.28 31.22
N ILE A 169 -1.33 -11.25 30.42
CA ILE A 169 -0.47 -12.33 30.87
C ILE A 169 0.96 -12.07 30.37
N PRO A 170 1.96 -11.94 31.27
CA PRO A 170 3.35 -11.79 30.88
C PRO A 170 3.93 -13.04 30.21
N GLY A 171 4.83 -12.84 29.25
CA GLY A 171 5.53 -13.91 28.54
C GLY A 171 6.44 -13.35 27.43
N PRO A 172 7.10 -14.23 26.63
CA PRO A 172 7.77 -13.83 25.40
C PRO A 172 6.80 -13.12 24.45
N ALA A 173 7.30 -12.15 23.68
CA ALA A 173 6.48 -11.28 22.84
C ALA A 173 7.05 -11.09 21.43
N ASP A 174 7.54 -12.19 20.87
CA ASP A 174 8.02 -12.28 19.49
C ASP A 174 6.84 -12.37 18.51
N ALA A 175 7.07 -11.99 17.25
CA ALA A 175 6.17 -12.26 16.14
C ALA A 175 6.92 -12.23 14.81
N SER A 176 6.27 -12.70 13.74
CA SER A 176 6.78 -12.58 12.38
C SER A 176 5.68 -12.07 11.45
N VAL A 177 6.04 -11.21 10.52
CA VAL A 177 5.14 -10.60 9.54
C VAL A 177 5.77 -10.75 8.16
N ASN A 178 5.03 -11.33 7.22
CA ASN A 178 5.48 -11.36 5.82
C ASN A 178 5.18 -10.01 5.17
N VAL A 179 6.13 -9.52 4.38
CA VAL A 179 6.02 -8.22 3.70
C VAL A 179 6.00 -8.46 2.19
N THR A 180 4.94 -7.98 1.54
CA THR A 180 4.79 -8.02 0.09
C THR A 180 4.76 -6.60 -0.47
N LEU A 181 5.56 -6.35 -1.52
CA LEU A 181 5.53 -5.09 -2.28
C LEU A 181 4.55 -5.24 -3.45
N ASP A 182 3.42 -4.54 -3.39
CA ASP A 182 2.37 -4.58 -4.42
C ASP A 182 2.47 -3.36 -5.35
N TYR A 183 2.66 -3.59 -6.65
CA TYR A 183 2.91 -2.55 -7.68
C TYR A 183 1.66 -2.17 -8.48
N ARG A 184 0.46 -2.55 -8.01
CA ARG A 184 -0.80 -2.24 -8.70
C ARG A 184 -1.27 -0.81 -8.48
#